data_AF-A0A067C9I4-F1
#
_entry.id   AF-A0A067C9I4-F1
#
_cell.length_a   1.000
_cell.length_b   1.000
_cell.length_c   1.000
_cell.angle_alpha   90.00
_cell.angle_beta   90.00
_cell.angle_gamma   90.00
#
_symmetry.space_group_name_H-M   'P 1'
#
loop_
_entity.id
_entity.type
_entity.pdbx_description
1 polymer ?
#
loop_
_entity_poly.entity_id
_entity_poly.type
_entity_poly.pdbx_seq_one_letter_code
_entity_poly.pdbx_strand_id
1 'polypeptide(L)'
;MVTEGAPVMSWEEAKAMCEGVGDVFAKNAAKDRDRLLKLRDTFGSIRGTFAQRQAAARRAVEEALAEIRRIEQHEQGRDNSAEMARHLDELAQSKAQLETQLARLQENQVATEAHIEELILQYEQAQRRYMDECATREKDVPRLRQNMAVYASITGIKWDFSSDRIAGCIHIPERKLLSNFDLSPTQPPYEMANALWNIIETAHEVHQK
;
A
#
# COMPACT_ATOMS: atom_id res chain seq x y z
N MET A 1 -10.32 56.42 119.56
CA MET A 1 -10.34 55.79 118.22
C MET A 1 -9.94 56.86 117.23
N VAL A 2 -8.72 56.73 116.72
CA VAL A 2 -8.07 57.69 115.81
C VAL A 2 -8.42 57.26 114.39
N THR A 3 -9.19 58.06 113.66
CA THR A 3 -9.42 57.86 112.23
C THR A 3 -8.33 58.58 111.44
N GLU A 4 -7.40 57.81 110.90
CA GLU A 4 -6.48 58.20 109.84
C GLU A 4 -7.22 58.56 108.53
N GLY A 5 -6.68 59.52 107.79
CA GLY A 5 -6.46 59.29 106.36
C GLY A 5 -7.38 60.01 105.37
N ALA A 6 -7.17 61.30 105.16
CA ALA A 6 -7.22 61.90 103.82
C ALA A 6 -6.21 63.04 103.77
N PRO A 7 -5.16 62.98 102.92
CA PRO A 7 -4.26 64.11 102.75
C PRO A 7 -5.04 65.21 102.02
N VAL A 8 -5.50 66.21 102.78
CA VAL A 8 -6.14 67.40 102.21
C VAL A 8 -5.04 68.22 101.55
N MET A 9 -4.86 67.98 100.26
CA MET A 9 -3.94 68.75 99.42
C MET A 9 -4.32 70.23 99.50
N SER A 10 -3.34 71.08 99.78
CA SER A 10 -3.57 72.52 99.83
C SER A 10 -3.93 73.06 98.44
N TRP A 11 -4.74 74.13 98.39
CA TRP A 11 -5.11 74.79 97.14
C TRP A 11 -3.88 75.22 96.32
N GLU A 12 -2.78 75.57 96.99
CA GLU A 12 -1.52 75.94 96.34
C GLU A 12 -0.84 74.72 95.70
N GLU A 13 -0.86 73.55 96.35
CA GLU A 13 -0.37 72.30 95.75
C GLU A 13 -1.24 71.86 94.57
N ALA A 14 -2.56 71.99 94.67
CA ALA A 14 -3.47 71.70 93.56
C ALA A 14 -3.24 72.64 92.37
N LYS A 15 -3.05 73.93 92.62
CA LYS A 15 -2.72 74.94 91.60
C LYS A 15 -1.36 74.67 90.96
N ALA A 16 -0.34 74.38 91.74
CA ALA A 16 1.00 74.06 91.25
C ALA A 16 1.01 72.76 90.40
N MET A 17 0.18 71.76 90.77
CA MET A 17 -0.02 70.59 89.91
C MET A 17 -0.75 70.93 88.61
N CYS A 18 -1.80 71.74 88.64
CA CYS A 18 -2.50 72.16 87.43
C CYS A 18 -1.61 72.98 86.48
N GLU A 19 -0.78 73.88 87.02
CA GLU A 19 0.21 74.65 86.26
C GLU A 19 1.34 73.74 85.75
N GLY A 20 1.84 72.80 86.56
CA GLY A 20 2.83 71.81 86.14
C GLY A 20 2.31 70.88 85.05
N VAL A 21 1.05 70.47 85.12
CA VAL A 21 0.37 69.71 84.07
C VAL A 21 0.21 70.58 82.81
N GLY A 22 -0.18 71.84 82.96
CA GLY A 22 -0.27 72.82 81.86
C GLY A 22 1.06 73.02 81.14
N ASP A 23 2.16 73.14 81.88
CA ASP A 23 3.52 73.27 81.35
C ASP A 23 3.98 72.00 80.63
N VAL A 24 3.64 70.81 81.15
CA VAL A 24 3.94 69.53 80.48
C VAL A 24 3.15 69.40 79.17
N PHE A 25 1.88 69.81 79.15
CA PHE A 25 1.08 69.85 77.92
C PHE A 25 1.61 70.87 76.93
N ALA A 26 1.99 72.08 77.36
CA ALA A 26 2.57 73.09 76.47
C ALA A 26 3.93 72.65 75.90
N LYS A 27 4.80 72.05 76.73
CA LYS A 27 6.10 71.50 76.29
C LYS A 27 5.95 70.30 75.35
N ASN A 28 4.90 69.50 75.50
CA ASN A 28 4.64 68.33 74.66
C ASN A 28 3.73 68.60 73.46
N ALA A 29 2.97 69.69 73.42
CA ALA A 29 2.05 70.02 72.34
C ALA A 29 2.73 70.08 70.97
N ALA A 30 3.95 70.60 70.90
CA ALA A 30 4.75 70.61 69.67
C ALA A 30 5.13 69.18 69.23
N LYS A 31 5.54 68.32 70.18
CA LYS A 31 5.88 66.91 69.91
C LYS A 31 4.66 66.08 69.52
N ASP A 32 3.52 66.33 70.14
CA ASP A 32 2.27 65.63 69.83
C ASP A 32 1.69 66.07 68.49
N ARG A 33 1.82 67.36 68.13
CA ARG A 33 1.54 67.84 66.77
C ARG A 33 2.39 67.11 65.73
N ASP A 34 3.70 66.98 65.97
CA ASP A 34 4.59 66.25 65.06
C ASP A 34 4.23 64.76 64.99
N ARG A 35 3.82 64.14 66.10
CA ARG A 35 3.33 62.74 66.11
C ARG A 35 2.06 62.59 65.29
N LEU A 36 1.11 63.52 65.41
CA LEU A 36 -0.14 63.48 64.63
C LEU A 36 0.10 63.72 63.14
N LEU A 37 1.03 64.61 62.77
CA LEU A 37 1.44 64.80 61.38
C LEU A 37 2.09 63.54 60.82
N LYS A 38 3.04 62.93 61.56
CA LYS A 38 3.64 61.65 61.18
C LYS A 38 2.59 60.56 61.04
N LEU A 39 1.62 60.47 61.96
CA LEU A 39 0.54 59.49 61.92
C LEU A 39 -0.37 59.70 60.69
N ARG A 40 -0.70 60.95 60.36
CA ARG A 40 -1.45 61.29 59.14
C ARG A 40 -0.68 60.87 57.90
N ASP A 41 0.62 61.14 57.86
CA ASP A 41 1.46 60.80 56.72
C ASP A 41 1.64 59.28 56.59
N THR A 42 1.74 58.54 57.70
CA THR A 42 1.74 57.06 57.67
C THR A 42 0.39 56.51 57.21
N PHE A 43 -0.74 57.05 57.67
CA PHE A 43 -2.07 56.66 57.18
C PHE A 43 -2.23 56.95 55.68
N GLY A 44 -1.74 58.09 55.20
CA GLY A 44 -1.72 58.42 53.77
C GLY A 44 -0.90 57.41 52.97
N SER A 45 0.28 57.05 53.46
CA SER A 45 1.14 56.03 52.84
C SER A 45 0.51 54.63 52.84
N ILE A 46 -0.09 54.21 53.96
CA ILE A 46 -0.81 52.92 54.07
C ILE A 46 -1.98 52.87 53.09
N ARG A 47 -2.76 53.96 52.98
CA ARG A 47 -3.89 54.02 52.05
C ARG A 47 -3.43 54.01 50.60
N GLY A 48 -2.33 54.69 50.28
CA GLY A 48 -1.71 54.67 48.95
C GLY A 48 -1.20 53.27 48.58
N THR A 49 -0.48 52.60 49.48
CA THR A 49 0.01 51.24 49.25
C THR A 49 -1.13 50.22 49.14
N PHE A 50 -2.20 50.37 49.92
CA PHE A 50 -3.39 49.53 49.81
C PHE A 50 -4.08 49.70 48.44
N ALA A 51 -4.31 50.94 48.00
CA ALA A 51 -4.91 51.20 46.68
C ALA A 51 -4.05 50.65 45.54
N GLN A 52 -2.71 50.79 45.64
CA GLN A 52 -1.78 50.24 44.66
C GLN A 52 -1.79 48.72 44.62
N ARG A 53 -1.79 48.06 45.78
CA ARG A 53 -1.92 46.59 45.88
C ARG A 53 -3.26 46.09 45.36
N GLN A 54 -4.34 46.79 45.67
CA GLN A 54 -5.68 46.46 45.16
C GLN A 54 -5.74 46.58 43.64
N ALA A 55 -5.16 47.63 43.06
CA ALA A 55 -5.09 47.80 41.61
C ALA A 55 -4.23 46.71 40.95
N ALA A 56 -3.07 46.37 41.54
CA ALA A 56 -2.22 45.29 41.04
C ALA A 56 -2.93 43.92 41.09
N ALA A 57 -3.62 43.61 42.19
CA ALA A 57 -4.39 42.39 42.32
C ALA A 57 -5.53 42.30 41.28
N ARG A 58 -6.22 43.41 41.02
CA ARG A 58 -7.27 43.46 39.97
C ARG A 58 -6.71 43.18 38.58
N ARG A 59 -5.57 43.79 38.23
CA ARG A 59 -4.91 43.51 36.94
C ARG A 59 -4.47 42.05 36.82
N ALA A 60 -3.89 41.49 37.88
CA ALA A 60 -3.49 40.08 37.88
C ALA A 60 -4.69 39.14 37.69
N VAL A 61 -5.85 39.47 38.27
CA VAL A 61 -7.10 38.71 38.05
C VAL A 61 -7.61 38.88 36.61
N GLU A 62 -7.58 40.08 36.05
CA GLU A 62 -7.96 40.34 34.66
C GLU A 62 -7.06 39.58 33.67
N GLU A 63 -5.74 39.58 33.90
CA GLU A 63 -4.77 38.81 33.12
C GLU A 63 -5.02 37.30 33.22
N ALA A 64 -5.25 36.77 34.44
CA ALA A 64 -5.57 35.37 34.63
C ALA A 64 -6.87 34.96 33.92
N LEU A 65 -7.90 35.82 33.96
CA LEU A 65 -9.16 35.59 33.24
C LEU A 65 -8.98 35.63 31.72
N ALA A 66 -8.13 36.52 31.21
CA ALA A 66 -7.80 36.58 29.79
C ALA A 66 -7.06 35.30 29.34
N GLU A 67 -6.13 34.81 30.15
CA GLU A 67 -5.40 33.57 29.86
C GLU A 67 -6.30 32.34 29.92
N ILE A 68 -7.21 32.25 30.91
CA ILE A 68 -8.21 31.18 30.96
C ILE A 68 -9.08 31.17 29.69
N ARG A 69 -9.58 32.33 29.25
CA ARG A 69 -10.38 32.43 28.01
C ARG A 69 -9.58 32.02 26.78
N ARG A 70 -8.29 32.38 26.72
CA ARG A 70 -7.41 31.96 25.63
C ARG A 70 -7.22 30.45 25.61
N ILE A 71 -7.01 29.84 26.77
CA ILE A 71 -6.89 28.39 26.92
C ILE A 71 -8.20 27.69 26.52
N GLU A 72 -9.35 28.17 26.98
CA GLU A 72 -10.67 27.63 26.62
C GLU A 72 -10.94 27.67 25.11
N GLN A 73 -10.60 28.76 24.43
CA GLN A 73 -10.72 28.86 22.97
C GLN A 73 -9.77 27.89 22.26
N HIS A 74 -8.56 27.72 22.78
CA HIS A 74 -7.59 26.80 22.19
C HIS A 74 -7.99 25.33 22.38
N GLU A 75 -8.60 25.01 23.53
CA GLU A 75 -9.17 23.69 23.83
C GLU A 75 -10.46 23.40 23.06
N GLN A 76 -11.33 24.40 22.83
CA GLN A 76 -12.48 24.25 21.91
C GLN A 76 -12.03 24.04 20.46
N GLY A 77 -10.92 24.66 20.03
CA GLY A 77 -10.28 24.33 18.77
C GLY A 77 -9.62 22.95 18.75
N ARG A 78 -9.31 22.38 19.92
CA ARG A 78 -8.87 21.00 20.14
C ARG A 78 -10.02 20.05 20.49
N ASP A 79 -11.28 20.41 20.22
CA ASP A 79 -12.36 19.43 20.10
C ASP A 79 -12.17 18.51 18.87
N ASN A 80 -10.91 18.24 18.53
CA ASN A 80 -10.26 17.09 17.92
C ASN A 80 -10.92 15.75 18.25
N SER A 81 -11.81 15.63 19.23
CA SER A 81 -12.56 14.39 19.42
C SER A 81 -13.31 14.01 18.12
N ALA A 82 -13.94 14.99 17.47
CA ALA A 82 -14.65 14.76 16.22
C ALA A 82 -13.69 14.53 15.02
N GLU A 83 -12.59 15.28 14.93
CA GLU A 83 -11.60 15.10 13.86
C GLU A 83 -10.79 13.80 14.03
N MET A 84 -10.41 13.46 15.26
CA MET A 84 -9.77 12.19 15.61
C MET A 84 -10.73 11.02 15.35
N ALA A 85 -12.02 11.14 15.68
CA ALA A 85 -13.01 10.13 15.33
C ALA A 85 -13.12 9.93 13.82
N ARG A 86 -13.10 11.02 13.04
CA ARG A 86 -13.06 10.93 11.56
C ARG A 86 -11.80 10.24 11.06
N HIS A 87 -10.63 10.58 11.59
CA HIS A 87 -9.38 9.93 11.20
C HIS A 87 -9.34 8.45 11.60
N LEU A 88 -9.93 8.09 12.75
CA LEU A 88 -10.07 6.69 13.16
C LEU A 88 -11.02 5.92 12.21
N ASP A 89 -12.12 6.53 11.79
CA ASP A 89 -13.04 5.94 10.80
C ASP A 89 -12.37 5.80 9.43
N GLU A 90 -11.64 6.81 8.96
CA GLU A 90 -10.86 6.76 7.72
C GLU A 90 -9.81 5.64 7.76
N LEU A 91 -9.12 5.51 8.89
CA LEU A 91 -8.12 4.46 9.09
C LEU A 91 -8.79 3.07 9.16
N ALA A 92 -9.95 2.95 9.80
CA ALA A 92 -10.70 1.71 9.85
C ALA A 92 -11.21 1.28 8.46
N GLN A 93 -11.70 2.23 7.66
CA GLN A 93 -12.10 1.99 6.28
C GLN A 93 -10.90 1.58 5.42
N SER A 94 -9.78 2.28 5.52
CA SER A 94 -8.54 1.94 4.82
C SER A 94 -8.04 0.54 5.20
N LYS A 95 -8.06 0.21 6.49
CA LYS A 95 -7.71 -1.12 6.98
C LYS A 95 -8.62 -2.20 6.37
N ALA A 96 -9.94 -2.01 6.38
CA ALA A 96 -10.88 -2.96 5.80
C ALA A 96 -10.68 -3.14 4.29
N GLN A 97 -10.37 -2.05 3.57
CA GLN A 97 -10.04 -2.09 2.15
C GLN A 97 -8.77 -2.91 1.89
N LEU A 98 -7.71 -2.68 2.66
CA LEU A 98 -6.45 -3.42 2.55
C LEU A 98 -6.62 -4.89 2.89
N GLU A 99 -7.40 -5.24 3.93
CA GLU A 99 -7.72 -6.62 4.27
C GLU A 99 -8.46 -7.33 3.14
N THR A 100 -9.42 -6.65 2.49
CA THR A 100 -10.15 -7.17 1.34
C THR A 100 -9.22 -7.39 0.13
N GLN A 101 -8.32 -6.43 -0.14
CA GLN A 101 -7.33 -6.54 -1.20
C GLN A 101 -6.36 -7.69 -0.95
N LEU A 102 -5.93 -7.87 0.29
CA LEU A 102 -5.03 -8.96 0.69
C LEU A 102 -5.69 -10.32 0.51
N ALA A 103 -6.95 -10.46 0.93
CA ALA A 103 -7.73 -11.68 0.70
C ALA A 103 -7.86 -12.00 -0.80
N ARG A 104 -8.14 -10.99 -1.63
CA ARG A 104 -8.21 -11.16 -3.09
C ARG A 104 -6.87 -11.56 -3.70
N LEU A 105 -5.77 -10.99 -3.23
CA LEU A 105 -4.42 -11.36 -3.70
C LEU A 105 -4.07 -12.80 -3.32
N GLN A 106 -4.43 -13.25 -2.11
CA GLN A 106 -4.24 -14.63 -1.67
C GLN A 106 -5.05 -15.61 -2.52
N GLU A 107 -6.31 -15.30 -2.82
CA GLU A 107 -7.15 -16.13 -3.70
C GLU A 107 -6.57 -16.22 -5.12
N ASN A 108 -6.15 -15.07 -5.67
CA ASN A 108 -5.50 -15.02 -6.97
C ASN A 108 -4.20 -15.83 -6.98
N GLN A 109 -3.41 -15.77 -5.91
CA GLN A 109 -2.16 -16.53 -5.80
C GLN A 109 -2.45 -18.04 -5.90
N VAL A 110 -3.38 -18.56 -5.10
CA VAL A 110 -3.75 -19.99 -5.13
C VAL A 110 -4.26 -20.40 -6.51
N ALA A 111 -5.09 -19.55 -7.15
CA ALA A 111 -5.58 -19.82 -8.50
C ALA A 111 -4.44 -19.85 -9.54
N THR A 112 -3.47 -18.94 -9.44
CA THR A 112 -2.31 -18.92 -10.34
C THR A 112 -1.38 -20.11 -10.12
N GLU A 113 -1.17 -20.53 -8.88
CA GLU A 113 -0.35 -21.71 -8.55
C GLU A 113 -0.99 -22.97 -9.15
N ALA A 114 -2.29 -23.18 -8.94
CA ALA A 114 -3.02 -24.29 -9.54
C ALA A 114 -2.98 -24.27 -11.08
N HIS A 115 -3.05 -23.08 -11.68
CA HIS A 115 -2.95 -22.94 -13.13
C HIS A 115 -1.55 -23.29 -13.66
N ILE A 116 -0.48 -22.93 -12.93
CA ILE A 116 0.88 -23.30 -13.27
C ILE A 116 1.07 -24.82 -13.20
N GLU A 117 0.55 -25.47 -12.16
CA GLU A 117 0.62 -26.93 -12.01
C GLU A 117 -0.07 -27.65 -13.16
N GLU A 118 -1.26 -27.18 -13.58
CA GLU A 118 -1.96 -27.72 -14.74
C GLU A 118 -1.14 -27.53 -16.03
N LEU A 119 -0.52 -26.37 -16.21
CA LEU A 119 0.29 -26.10 -17.40
C LEU A 119 1.54 -26.99 -17.45
N ILE A 120 2.16 -27.27 -16.30
CA ILE A 120 3.28 -28.22 -16.20
C ILE A 120 2.80 -29.62 -16.62
N LEU A 121 1.65 -30.07 -16.13
CA LEU A 121 1.08 -31.37 -16.49
C LEU A 121 0.82 -31.47 -18.01
N GLN A 122 0.24 -30.42 -18.60
CA GLN A 122 -0.01 -30.37 -20.05
C GLN A 122 1.28 -30.39 -20.86
N TYR A 123 2.31 -29.69 -20.40
CA TYR A 123 3.63 -29.70 -21.02
C TYR A 123 4.26 -31.10 -21.00
N GLU A 124 4.24 -31.77 -19.85
CA GLU A 124 4.76 -33.14 -19.72
C GLU A 124 4.00 -34.12 -20.62
N GLN A 125 2.67 -34.00 -20.71
CA GLN A 125 1.87 -34.83 -21.61
C GLN A 125 2.22 -34.59 -23.08
N ALA A 126 2.37 -33.32 -23.49
CA ALA A 126 2.76 -32.97 -24.85
C ALA A 126 4.16 -33.51 -25.19
N GLN A 127 5.10 -33.42 -24.24
CA GLN A 127 6.45 -33.94 -24.41
C GLN A 127 6.45 -35.47 -24.58
N ARG A 128 5.64 -36.20 -23.79
CA ARG A 128 5.50 -37.65 -23.94
C ARG A 128 4.94 -38.03 -25.30
N ARG A 129 3.87 -37.36 -25.76
CA ARG A 129 3.29 -37.58 -27.10
C ARG A 129 4.31 -37.35 -28.21
N TYR A 130 5.08 -36.27 -28.11
CA TYR A 130 6.13 -35.97 -29.09
C TYR A 130 7.21 -37.06 -29.12
N MET A 131 7.65 -37.53 -27.95
CA MET A 131 8.62 -38.63 -27.88
C MET A 131 8.09 -39.94 -28.48
N ASP A 132 6.84 -40.28 -28.23
CA ASP A 132 6.20 -41.48 -28.80
C ASP A 132 6.07 -41.37 -30.33
N GLU A 133 5.71 -40.19 -30.85
CA GLU A 133 5.69 -39.91 -32.29
C GLU A 133 7.08 -39.98 -32.93
N CYS A 134 8.12 -39.48 -32.26
CA CYS A 134 9.50 -39.62 -32.73
C CYS A 134 9.94 -41.09 -32.77
N ALA A 135 9.64 -41.86 -31.72
CA ALA A 135 10.01 -43.27 -31.63
C ALA A 135 9.28 -44.14 -32.68
N THR A 136 8.02 -43.82 -32.98
CA THR A 136 7.28 -44.49 -34.06
C THR A 136 7.84 -44.12 -35.43
N ARG A 137 8.09 -42.84 -35.68
CA ARG A 137 8.72 -42.36 -36.92
C ARG A 137 10.10 -42.97 -37.18
N GLU A 138 10.92 -43.14 -36.15
CA GLU A 138 12.24 -43.75 -36.27
C GLU A 138 12.17 -45.18 -36.85
N LYS A 139 11.11 -45.94 -36.52
CA LYS A 139 10.90 -47.30 -37.04
C LYS A 139 10.19 -47.30 -38.38
N ASP A 140 9.20 -46.43 -38.55
CA ASP A 140 8.32 -46.46 -39.72
C ASP A 140 8.96 -45.85 -40.96
N VAL A 141 9.74 -44.78 -40.82
CA VAL A 141 10.36 -44.09 -41.97
C VAL A 141 11.35 -45.01 -42.72
N PRO A 142 12.28 -45.72 -42.06
CA PRO A 142 13.16 -46.68 -42.75
C PRO A 142 12.38 -47.82 -43.40
N ARG A 143 11.34 -48.33 -42.72
CA ARG A 143 10.48 -49.40 -43.25
C ARG A 143 9.74 -48.95 -44.51
N LEU A 144 9.13 -47.76 -44.50
CA LEU A 144 8.46 -47.18 -45.66
C LEU A 144 9.45 -46.92 -46.79
N ARG A 145 10.64 -46.38 -46.49
CA ARG A 145 11.70 -46.17 -47.47
C ARG A 145 12.14 -47.49 -48.12
N GLN A 146 12.28 -48.56 -47.34
CA GLN A 146 12.61 -49.89 -47.87
C GLN A 146 11.49 -50.42 -48.77
N ASN A 147 10.22 -50.31 -48.36
CA ASN A 147 9.10 -50.74 -49.18
C ASN A 147 9.04 -49.96 -50.51
N MET A 148 9.21 -48.63 -50.45
CA MET A 148 9.29 -47.80 -51.66
C MET A 148 10.47 -48.18 -52.55
N ALA A 149 11.63 -48.49 -51.98
CA ALA A 149 12.79 -48.95 -52.73
C ALA A 149 12.54 -50.30 -53.42
N VAL A 150 11.85 -51.23 -52.76
CA VAL A 150 11.44 -52.51 -53.36
C VAL A 150 10.48 -52.28 -54.52
N TYR A 151 9.46 -51.44 -54.37
CA TYR A 151 8.55 -51.11 -55.47
C TYR A 151 9.27 -50.47 -56.66
N ALA A 152 10.17 -49.50 -56.39
CA ALA A 152 10.97 -48.87 -57.43
C ALA A 152 11.92 -49.87 -58.12
N SER A 153 12.48 -50.84 -57.37
CA SER A 153 13.35 -51.87 -57.94
C SER A 153 12.60 -52.90 -58.79
N ILE A 154 11.36 -53.24 -58.44
CA ILE A 154 10.53 -54.21 -59.19
C ILE A 154 9.99 -53.56 -60.46
N THR A 155 9.47 -52.34 -60.35
CA THR A 155 8.76 -51.68 -61.46
C THR A 155 9.66 -50.81 -62.32
N GLY A 156 10.81 -50.39 -61.81
CA GLY A 156 11.68 -49.40 -62.45
C GLY A 156 11.08 -47.99 -62.52
N ILE A 157 9.93 -47.75 -61.88
CA ILE A 157 9.21 -46.48 -61.98
C ILE A 157 9.80 -45.44 -61.03
N LYS A 158 10.08 -44.26 -61.58
CA LYS A 158 10.22 -43.01 -60.85
C LYS A 158 8.96 -42.17 -61.05
N TRP A 159 8.21 -41.99 -59.99
CA TRP A 159 6.97 -41.21 -59.97
C TRP A 159 7.23 -39.70 -60.02
N ASP A 160 6.39 -38.97 -60.75
CA ASP A 160 6.32 -37.51 -60.68
C ASP A 160 5.13 -37.11 -59.79
N PHE A 161 5.43 -36.41 -58.70
CA PHE A 161 4.44 -35.95 -57.72
C PHE A 161 4.05 -34.48 -57.92
N SER A 162 4.47 -33.87 -59.03
CA SER A 162 4.23 -32.45 -59.31
C SER A 162 2.77 -32.15 -59.73
N SER A 163 1.96 -33.19 -59.98
CA SER A 163 0.54 -33.06 -60.34
C SER A 163 -0.29 -34.19 -59.74
N ASP A 164 -1.62 -34.02 -59.73
CA ASP A 164 -2.59 -35.05 -59.29
C ASP A 164 -2.79 -36.19 -60.31
N ARG A 165 -1.98 -36.23 -61.38
CA ARG A 165 -2.00 -37.28 -62.40
C ARG A 165 -1.07 -38.43 -62.02
N ILE A 166 -1.38 -39.63 -62.52
CA ILE A 166 -0.53 -40.80 -62.33
C ILE A 166 0.53 -40.77 -63.44
N ALA A 167 1.61 -40.02 -63.20
CA ALA A 167 2.67 -39.79 -64.16
C ALA A 167 4.04 -40.16 -63.60
N GLY A 168 4.97 -40.49 -64.50
CA GLY A 168 6.32 -40.85 -64.11
C GLY A 168 7.16 -41.34 -65.29
N CYS A 169 8.33 -41.88 -64.97
CA CYS A 169 9.19 -42.50 -65.96
C CYS A 169 9.65 -43.90 -65.51
N ILE A 170 9.71 -44.83 -66.46
CA ILE A 170 10.18 -46.20 -66.28
C ILE A 170 11.63 -46.25 -66.73
N HIS A 171 12.53 -46.61 -65.81
CA HIS A 171 13.93 -46.83 -66.12
C HIS A 171 14.16 -48.26 -66.59
N ILE A 172 14.76 -48.40 -67.77
CA ILE A 172 15.15 -49.69 -68.35
C ILE A 172 16.69 -49.75 -68.36
N PRO A 173 17.32 -50.41 -67.37
CA PRO A 173 18.78 -50.39 -67.22
C PRO A 173 19.53 -50.97 -68.43
N GLU A 174 18.99 -52.04 -69.02
CA GLU A 174 19.59 -52.75 -70.17
C GLU A 174 19.74 -51.86 -71.41
N ARG A 175 18.88 -50.84 -71.55
CA ARG A 175 18.84 -49.93 -72.71
C ARG A 175 19.35 -48.53 -72.41
N LYS A 176 19.63 -48.21 -71.14
CA LYS A 176 19.87 -46.84 -70.66
C LYS A 176 18.76 -45.86 -71.09
N LEU A 177 17.53 -46.35 -71.20
CA LEU A 177 16.38 -45.59 -71.69
C LEU A 177 15.41 -45.26 -70.55
N LEU A 178 14.76 -44.10 -70.66
CA LEU A 178 13.67 -43.66 -69.78
C LEU A 178 12.39 -43.53 -70.63
N SER A 179 11.35 -44.30 -70.28
CA SER A 179 10.04 -44.21 -70.92
C SER A 179 9.08 -43.43 -70.03
N ASN A 180 8.53 -42.32 -70.52
CA ASN A 180 7.59 -41.50 -69.75
C ASN A 180 6.15 -42.00 -69.94
N PHE A 181 5.33 -41.92 -68.90
CA PHE A 181 3.90 -42.19 -68.97
C PHE A 181 3.11 -41.14 -68.19
N ASP A 182 1.88 -40.89 -68.62
CA ASP A 182 0.90 -40.02 -67.97
C ASP A 182 -0.49 -40.67 -68.08
N LEU A 183 -1.06 -41.04 -66.94
CA LEU A 183 -2.38 -41.64 -66.83
C LEU A 183 -3.32 -40.69 -66.06
N SER A 184 -4.51 -40.48 -66.62
CA SER A 184 -5.55 -39.69 -65.97
C SER A 184 -6.29 -40.55 -64.93
N PRO A 185 -6.49 -40.09 -63.68
CA PRO A 185 -7.09 -40.87 -62.59
C PRO A 185 -8.62 -41.04 -62.71
N THR A 186 -9.16 -41.04 -63.93
CA THR A 186 -10.61 -41.12 -64.19
C THR A 186 -11.14 -42.56 -64.25
N GLN A 187 -10.26 -43.55 -64.37
CA GLN A 187 -10.62 -44.98 -64.42
C GLN A 187 -10.65 -45.60 -63.02
N PRO A 188 -11.43 -46.68 -62.81
CA PRO A 188 -11.45 -47.41 -61.55
C PRO A 188 -10.06 -47.99 -61.21
N PRO A 189 -9.70 -48.13 -59.92
CA PRO A 189 -8.36 -48.51 -59.49
C PRO A 189 -7.83 -49.82 -60.11
N TYR A 190 -8.71 -50.78 -60.36
CA TYR A 190 -8.36 -52.05 -60.98
C TYR A 190 -7.93 -51.90 -62.45
N GLU A 191 -8.70 -51.15 -63.25
CA GLU A 191 -8.37 -50.87 -64.65
C GLU A 191 -7.08 -50.05 -64.76
N MET A 192 -6.90 -49.09 -63.85
CA MET A 192 -5.68 -48.28 -63.76
C MET A 192 -4.44 -49.12 -63.47
N ALA A 193 -4.53 -50.05 -62.51
CA ALA A 193 -3.43 -50.94 -62.17
C ALA A 193 -3.05 -51.84 -63.37
N ASN A 194 -4.04 -52.39 -64.07
CA ASN A 194 -3.79 -53.20 -65.28
C ASN A 194 -3.18 -52.36 -66.40
N ALA A 195 -3.65 -51.13 -66.62
CA ALA A 195 -3.09 -50.22 -67.60
C ALA A 195 -1.61 -49.91 -67.29
N LEU A 196 -1.28 -49.66 -66.02
CA LEU A 196 0.08 -49.42 -65.58
C LEU A 196 0.97 -50.67 -65.79
N TRP A 197 0.50 -51.86 -65.42
CA TRP A 197 1.25 -53.10 -65.65
C TRP A 197 1.50 -53.35 -67.13
N ASN A 198 0.52 -53.13 -68.01
CA ASN A 198 0.71 -53.26 -69.45
C ASN A 198 1.78 -52.29 -69.99
N ILE A 199 1.87 -51.06 -69.44
CA ILE A 199 2.91 -50.10 -69.83
C ILE A 199 4.29 -50.58 -69.37
N ILE A 200 4.40 -51.12 -68.15
CA ILE A 200 5.64 -51.71 -67.64
C ILE A 200 6.05 -52.89 -68.52
N GLU A 201 5.15 -53.83 -68.79
CA GLU A 201 5.41 -55.00 -69.65
C GLU A 201 5.83 -54.55 -71.04
N THR A 202 5.08 -53.66 -71.70
CA THR A 202 5.44 -53.12 -73.02
C THR A 202 6.82 -52.46 -73.01
N ALA A 203 7.16 -51.71 -71.95
CA ALA A 203 8.46 -51.08 -71.82
C ALA A 203 9.61 -52.10 -71.73
N HIS A 204 9.36 -53.27 -71.15
CA HIS A 204 10.33 -54.38 -71.03
C HIS A 204 10.29 -55.38 -72.21
N GLU A 205 9.15 -55.54 -72.89
CA GLU A 205 8.87 -56.54 -73.93
C GLU A 205 9.37 -56.20 -75.33
N VAL A 206 9.79 -54.97 -75.61
CA VAL A 206 10.37 -54.58 -76.92
C VAL A 206 11.67 -55.36 -77.24
N HIS A 207 12.01 -56.43 -76.51
CA HIS A 207 13.22 -57.26 -76.64
C HIS A 207 13.03 -58.74 -76.99
N GLN A 208 11.85 -59.25 -77.35
CA GLN A 208 11.71 -60.64 -77.84
C GLN A 208 11.65 -60.83 -79.38
N LYS A 209 12.21 -59.88 -80.15
CA LYS A 209 12.52 -60.09 -81.58
C LYS A 209 13.88 -59.53 -81.94
#